data_AF-A0A7S3YIC0-F1
#
_entry.id   AF-A0A7S3YIC0-F1
#
_cell.length_a   1.000
_cell.length_b   1.000
_cell.length_c   1.000
_cell.angle_alpha   90.00
_cell.angle_beta   90.00
_cell.angle_gamma   90.00
#
_symmetry.space_group_name_H-M   'P 1'
#
loop_
_entity.id
_entity.type
_entity.pdbx_description
1 polymer ?
#
loop_
_entity_poly.entity_id
_entity_poly.type
_entity_poly.pdbx_seq_one_letter_code
_entity_poly.pdbx_strand_id
1 'polypeptide(L)'
;EFGRRELAARAARVVAFTDLPGGRGGLKTATFGLAAAPPDAALLCVSATRGLQPMAREHLGLALALGVPVWAVVTKADRAPAAQVEALVRRLCQVLGSAAVGKRPLPVAADADLARLEAAAGGG
;
A
#
# COMPACT_ATOMS: atom_id res chain seq x y z
N GLU A 1 33.87 0.06 -1.60
CA GLU A 1 32.43 0.02 -1.30
C GLU A 1 31.78 1.20 -2.03
N PHE A 2 30.92 0.96 -3.03
CA PHE A 2 30.29 2.06 -3.79
C PHE A 2 29.23 2.75 -2.92
N GLY A 3 29.31 4.07 -2.80
CA GLY A 3 28.34 4.84 -2.01
C GLY A 3 26.96 4.88 -2.68
N ARG A 4 25.87 4.95 -1.88
CA ARG A 4 24.47 5.01 -2.37
C ARG A 4 24.25 6.06 -3.46
N ARG A 5 24.93 7.21 -3.38
CA ARG A 5 24.85 8.30 -4.36
C ARG A 5 25.44 7.92 -5.71
N GLU A 6 26.53 7.15 -5.72
CA GLU A 6 27.19 6.73 -6.95
C GLU A 6 26.44 5.60 -7.64
N LEU A 7 25.82 4.70 -6.87
CA LEU A 7 24.89 3.70 -7.38
C LEU A 7 23.64 4.35 -7.99
N ALA A 8 23.08 5.37 -7.32
CA ALA A 8 21.95 6.13 -7.85
C ALA A 8 22.30 6.87 -9.15
N ALA A 9 23.50 7.46 -9.23
CA ALA A 9 23.96 8.20 -10.41
C ALA A 9 24.12 7.33 -11.67
N ARG A 10 24.29 6.02 -11.51
CA ARG A 10 24.48 5.07 -12.63
C ARG A 10 23.23 4.26 -12.94
N ALA A 11 22.18 4.36 -12.14
CA ALA A 11 20.94 3.60 -12.31
C ALA A 11 20.00 4.28 -13.32
N ALA A 12 19.34 3.47 -14.16
CA ALA A 12 18.28 3.98 -15.04
C ALA A 12 17.05 4.48 -14.25
N ARG A 13 16.77 3.84 -13.10
CA ARG A 13 15.74 4.22 -12.13
C ARG A 13 16.15 3.80 -10.72
N VAL A 14 15.80 4.61 -9.73
CA VAL A 14 16.02 4.31 -8.31
C VAL A 14 14.67 4.23 -7.62
N VAL A 15 14.40 3.13 -6.94
CA VAL A 15 13.21 2.95 -6.11
C VAL A 15 13.66 2.86 -4.66
N ALA A 16 13.11 3.72 -3.81
CA ALA A 16 13.43 3.76 -2.39
C ALA A 16 12.23 3.26 -1.58
N PHE A 17 12.49 2.40 -0.60
CA PHE A 17 11.49 1.91 0.33
C PHE A 17 11.81 2.40 1.74
N THR A 18 10.80 2.91 2.44
CA THR A 18 10.89 3.29 3.85
C THR A 18 9.88 2.47 4.62
N ASP A 19 10.35 1.65 5.56
CA ASP A 19 9.47 0.89 6.45
C ASP A 19 9.08 1.73 7.65
N LEU A 20 7.80 1.68 8.03
CA LEU A 20 7.21 2.47 9.10
C LEU A 20 6.52 1.56 10.11
N PRO A 21 6.63 1.87 11.42
CA PRO A 21 6.14 0.98 12.46
C PRO A 21 4.60 0.84 12.42
N GLY A 22 4.11 -0.40 12.34
CA GLY A 22 2.69 -0.75 12.25
C GLY A 22 1.98 -1.02 13.58
N GLY A 23 2.62 -0.77 14.72
CA GLY A 23 2.08 -1.04 16.06
C GLY A 23 1.56 0.20 16.77
N ARG A 24 0.71 0.02 17.79
CA ARG A 24 0.11 1.12 18.57
C ARG A 24 1.10 2.16 19.10
N GLY A 25 2.30 1.75 19.53
CA GLY A 25 3.33 2.67 20.02
C GLY A 25 4.07 3.45 18.92
N GLY A 26 3.94 3.02 17.66
CA GLY A 26 4.68 3.57 16.52
C GLY A 26 3.92 4.61 15.70
N LEU A 27 2.64 4.87 16.00
CA LEU A 27 1.80 5.70 15.13
C LEU A 27 2.39 7.11 14.91
N LYS A 28 2.89 7.76 15.98
CA LYS A 28 3.54 9.06 15.88
C LYS A 28 4.76 9.02 14.96
N THR A 29 5.61 8.00 15.13
CA THR A 29 6.80 7.79 14.31
C THR A 29 6.43 7.54 12.84
N ALA A 30 5.37 6.76 12.59
CA ALA A 30 4.86 6.52 11.24
C ALA A 30 4.35 7.82 10.59
N THR A 31 3.60 8.64 11.33
CA THR A 31 3.15 9.96 10.86
C THR A 31 4.33 10.86 10.52
N PHE A 32 5.33 10.96 11.40
CA PHE A 32 6.53 11.76 11.12
C PHE A 32 7.31 11.23 9.91
N GLY A 33 7.44 9.90 9.78
CA GLY A 33 8.14 9.30 8.65
C GLY A 33 7.44 9.59 7.31
N LEU A 34 6.11 9.44 7.27
CA LEU A 34 5.30 9.77 6.10
C LEU A 34 5.33 11.27 5.76
N ALA A 35 5.30 12.15 6.76
CA ALA A 35 5.27 13.60 6.53
C ALA A 35 6.66 14.19 6.19
N ALA A 36 7.73 13.68 6.80
CA ALA A 36 9.08 14.20 6.61
C ALA A 36 9.67 13.85 5.23
N ALA A 37 9.27 12.69 4.69
CA ALA A 37 9.66 12.25 3.35
C ALA A 37 8.44 11.58 2.68
N PRO A 38 7.50 12.36 2.14
CA PRO A 38 6.29 11.84 1.50
C PRO A 38 6.67 10.94 0.31
N PRO A 39 6.26 9.67 0.29
CA PRO A 39 6.55 8.79 -0.84
C PRO A 39 5.55 9.04 -1.99
N ASP A 40 5.94 8.63 -3.20
CA ASP A 40 5.04 8.63 -4.36
C ASP A 40 3.83 7.69 -4.16
N ALA A 41 4.00 6.64 -3.35
CA ALA A 41 2.95 5.74 -2.92
C ALA A 41 3.30 5.05 -1.59
N ALA A 42 2.27 4.71 -0.81
CA ALA A 42 2.38 3.90 0.40
C ALA A 42 1.82 2.50 0.17
N LEU A 43 2.56 1.48 0.62
CA LEU A 43 2.10 0.09 0.64
C LEU A 43 1.41 -0.21 1.97
N LEU A 44 0.09 -0.38 1.96
CA LEU A 44 -0.68 -0.82 3.12
C LEU A 44 -0.73 -2.35 3.16
N CYS A 45 0.24 -2.95 3.84
CA CYS A 45 0.33 -4.40 3.99
C CYS A 45 -0.73 -4.95 4.96
N VAL A 46 -1.59 -5.84 4.47
CA VAL A 46 -2.65 -6.49 5.25
C VAL A 46 -2.46 -8.01 5.22
N SER A 47 -2.48 -8.65 6.39
CA SER A 47 -2.28 -10.10 6.49
C SER A 47 -3.56 -10.85 6.12
N ALA A 48 -3.52 -11.77 5.16
CA ALA A 48 -4.65 -12.62 4.81
C ALA A 48 -5.19 -13.40 6.03
N THR A 49 -4.28 -13.85 6.90
CA THR A 49 -4.61 -14.61 8.11
C THR A 49 -5.30 -13.79 9.20
N ARG A 50 -5.03 -12.48 9.28
CA ARG A 50 -5.59 -11.59 10.33
C ARG A 50 -6.66 -10.64 9.79
N GLY A 51 -6.76 -10.48 8.47
CA GLY A 51 -7.64 -9.51 7.84
C GLY A 51 -7.29 -8.05 8.14
N LEU A 52 -8.22 -7.16 7.83
CA LEU A 52 -8.07 -5.71 7.99
C LEU A 52 -8.22 -5.28 9.46
N GLN A 53 -7.08 -5.07 10.12
CA GLN A 53 -7.00 -4.66 11.52
C GLN A 53 -7.31 -3.16 11.72
N PRO A 54 -7.73 -2.73 12.94
CA PRO A 54 -7.99 -1.31 13.24
C PRO A 54 -6.81 -0.38 12.92
N MET A 55 -5.59 -0.79 13.29
CA MET A 55 -4.36 -0.02 13.04
C MET A 55 -4.11 0.21 11.54
N ALA A 56 -4.43 -0.77 10.70
CA ALA A 56 -4.31 -0.61 9.25
C ALA A 56 -5.32 0.43 8.70
N ARG A 57 -6.49 0.59 9.33
CA ARG A 57 -7.44 1.65 8.98
C ARG A 57 -6.96 3.02 9.44
N GLU A 58 -6.33 3.10 10.61
CA GLU A 58 -5.69 4.34 11.09
C GLU A 58 -4.57 4.77 10.13
N HIS A 59 -3.71 3.84 9.70
CA HIS A 59 -2.66 4.11 8.72
C HIS A 59 -3.22 4.50 7.35
N LEU A 60 -4.32 3.87 6.91
CA LEU A 60 -5.04 4.31 5.70
C LEU A 60 -5.53 5.76 5.85
N GLY A 61 -6.12 6.11 7.00
CA GLY A 61 -6.55 7.47 7.29
C GLY A 61 -5.40 8.47 7.26
N LEU A 62 -4.25 8.13 7.83
CA LEU A 62 -3.05 8.97 7.79
C LEU A 62 -2.55 9.20 6.36
N ALA A 63 -2.42 8.15 5.56
CA ALA A 63 -1.96 8.27 4.17
C ALA A 63 -2.92 9.13 3.34
N LEU A 64 -4.23 8.93 3.50
CA LEU A 64 -5.25 9.73 2.82
C LEU A 64 -5.22 11.20 3.26
N ALA A 65 -5.06 11.46 4.56
CA ALA A 65 -4.97 12.82 5.09
C ALA A 65 -3.73 13.57 4.59
N LEU A 66 -2.63 12.85 4.33
CA LEU A 66 -1.40 13.39 3.77
C LEU A 66 -1.40 13.42 2.23
N GLY A 67 -2.49 13.00 1.58
CA GLY A 67 -2.59 12.97 0.11
C GLY A 67 -1.70 11.90 -0.55
N VAL A 68 -1.17 10.95 0.21
CA VAL A 68 -0.28 9.90 -0.28
C VAL A 68 -1.11 8.78 -0.94
N PRO A 69 -0.87 8.43 -2.21
CA PRO A 69 -1.53 7.30 -2.86
C PRO A 69 -1.28 5.97 -2.13
N VAL A 70 -2.28 5.10 -2.03
CA VAL A 70 -2.17 3.84 -1.26
C VAL A 70 -2.41 2.62 -2.14
N TRP A 71 -1.52 1.64 -1.99
CA TRP A 71 -1.64 0.31 -2.56
C TRP A 71 -1.92 -0.66 -1.41
N ALA A 72 -3.10 -1.27 -1.39
CA ALA A 72 -3.43 -2.28 -0.39
C ALA A 72 -2.84 -3.64 -0.82
N VAL A 73 -1.87 -4.15 -0.06
CA VAL A 73 -1.14 -5.38 -0.40
C VAL A 73 -1.58 -6.51 0.53
N VAL A 74 -2.21 -7.55 -0.02
CA VAL A 74 -2.57 -8.75 0.75
C VAL A 74 -1.36 -9.67 0.87
N THR A 75 -0.89 -9.88 2.10
CA THR A 75 0.30 -10.69 2.43
C THR A 75 -0.08 -11.98 3.13
N LYS A 76 0.83 -12.95 3.18
CA LYS A 76 0.64 -14.25 3.85
C LYS A 76 -0.57 -15.05 3.31
N ALA A 77 -0.89 -14.89 2.02
CA ALA A 77 -1.99 -15.60 1.38
C ALA A 77 -1.76 -17.12 1.33
N ASP A 78 -0.50 -17.55 1.34
CA ASP A 78 -0.07 -18.96 1.43
C ASP A 78 -0.58 -19.68 2.68
N ARG A 79 -0.85 -18.94 3.76
CA ARG A 79 -1.29 -19.50 5.06
C ARG A 79 -2.78 -19.35 5.33
N ALA A 80 -3.54 -18.79 4.40
CA ALA A 80 -4.97 -18.53 4.56
C ALA A 80 -5.79 -19.33 3.53
N PRO A 81 -6.99 -19.83 3.87
CA PRO A 81 -7.87 -20.42 2.88
C PRO A 81 -8.24 -19.40 1.78
N ALA A 82 -8.40 -19.86 0.54
CA ALA A 82 -8.73 -19.00 -0.61
C ALA A 82 -9.97 -18.12 -0.35
N ALA A 83 -11.01 -18.70 0.25
CA ALA A 83 -12.22 -17.97 0.62
C ALA A 83 -11.95 -16.78 1.58
N GLN A 84 -10.97 -16.92 2.48
CA GLN A 84 -10.56 -15.84 3.40
C GLN A 84 -9.83 -14.72 2.64
N VAL A 85 -8.95 -15.07 1.71
CA VAL A 85 -8.23 -14.10 0.86
C VAL A 85 -9.23 -13.31 0.03
N GLU A 86 -10.17 -13.98 -0.64
CA GLU A 86 -11.21 -13.33 -1.44
C GLU A 86 -12.10 -12.42 -0.59
N ALA A 87 -12.51 -12.86 0.60
CA ALA A 87 -13.31 -12.04 1.52
C ALA A 87 -12.54 -10.79 1.94
N LEU A 88 -11.23 -10.90 2.19
CA LEU A 88 -10.37 -9.76 2.50
C LEU A 88 -10.27 -8.80 1.32
N VAL A 89 -10.04 -9.29 0.11
CA VAL A 89 -9.98 -8.45 -1.11
C VAL A 89 -11.30 -7.70 -1.31
N ARG A 90 -12.44 -8.38 -1.20
CA ARG A 90 -13.77 -7.75 -1.25
C ARG A 90 -13.91 -6.66 -0.19
N ARG A 91 -13.48 -6.94 1.04
CA ARG A 91 -13.55 -5.97 2.14
C ARG A 91 -12.68 -4.75 1.90
N LEU A 92 -11.46 -4.94 1.40
CA LEU A 92 -10.56 -3.84 1.02
C LEU A 92 -11.17 -2.99 -0.08
N CYS A 93 -11.76 -3.61 -1.10
CA CYS A 93 -12.45 -2.90 -2.17
C CYS A 93 -13.62 -2.05 -1.64
N GLN A 94 -14.42 -2.59 -0.72
CA GLN A 94 -15.51 -1.85 -0.08
C GLN A 94 -15.01 -0.64 0.72
N VAL A 95 -13.93 -0.80 1.47
CA VAL A 95 -13.36 0.30 2.29
C VAL A 95 -12.79 1.40 1.38
N LEU A 96 -11.99 1.01 0.38
CA LEU A 96 -11.38 1.95 -0.56
C LEU A 96 -12.43 2.64 -1.46
N GLY A 97 -13.48 1.93 -1.83
CA GLY A 97 -14.62 2.46 -2.60
C GLY A 97 -15.69 3.16 -1.78
N SER A 98 -15.55 3.22 -0.45
CA SER A 98 -16.52 3.89 0.41
C SER A 98 -16.55 5.40 0.15
N ALA A 99 -17.67 6.06 0.46
CA ALA A 99 -17.82 7.52 0.30
C ALA A 99 -16.75 8.32 1.07
N ALA A 100 -16.21 7.77 2.17
CA ALA A 100 -15.16 8.40 2.96
C ALA A 100 -13.78 8.39 2.26
N VAL A 101 -13.54 7.45 1.35
CA VAL A 101 -12.24 7.26 0.67
C VAL A 101 -12.30 7.64 -0.81
N GLY A 102 -13.42 7.32 -1.48
CA GLY A 102 -13.73 7.75 -2.84
C GLY A 102 -12.79 7.21 -3.93
N LYS A 103 -12.05 6.12 -3.66
CA LYS A 103 -11.13 5.52 -4.63
C LYS A 103 -11.85 4.45 -5.46
N ARG A 104 -11.30 4.14 -6.63
CA ARG A 104 -11.75 3.02 -7.48
C ARG A 104 -10.71 1.88 -7.40
N PRO A 105 -10.84 0.96 -6.43
CA PRO A 105 -9.86 -0.10 -6.25
C PRO A 105 -9.89 -1.08 -7.43
N LEU A 106 -8.71 -1.37 -7.98
CA LEU A 106 -8.51 -2.39 -9.01
C LEU A 106 -7.73 -3.55 -8.39
N PRO A 107 -8.35 -4.72 -8.16
CA PRO A 107 -7.62 -5.91 -7.74
C PRO A 107 -6.61 -6.35 -8.80
N VAL A 108 -5.38 -6.63 -8.38
CA VAL A 108 -4.28 -7.13 -9.22
C VAL A 108 -3.73 -8.38 -8.55
N ALA A 109 -3.79 -9.52 -9.22
CA ALA A 109 -3.37 -10.81 -8.67
C ALA A 109 -2.37 -11.55 -9.57
N ALA A 110 -2.32 -11.23 -10.86
CA ALA A 110 -1.39 -11.82 -11.81
C ALA A 110 -0.89 -10.79 -12.83
N ASP A 111 0.18 -11.13 -13.56
CA ASP A 111 0.76 -10.27 -14.59
C ASP A 111 -0.25 -9.88 -15.69
N ALA A 112 -1.23 -10.75 -15.96
CA ALA A 112 -2.31 -10.48 -16.90
C ALA A 112 -3.20 -9.28 -16.49
N ASP A 113 -3.18 -8.88 -15.21
CA ASP A 113 -3.91 -7.72 -14.71
C ASP A 113 -3.14 -6.40 -14.94
N LEU A 114 -1.84 -6.44 -15.26
CA LEU A 114 -1.00 -5.25 -15.40
C LEU A 114 -1.49 -4.33 -16.52
N ALA A 115 -1.94 -4.90 -17.64
CA ALA A 115 -2.52 -4.11 -18.74
C ALA A 115 -3.76 -3.30 -18.30
N ARG A 116 -4.57 -3.86 -17.38
CA ARG A 116 -5.74 -3.15 -16.81
C ARG A 116 -5.31 -2.02 -15.87
N LEU A 117 -4.25 -2.26 -15.10
CA LEU A 117 -3.66 -1.25 -14.22
C LEU A 117 -3.08 -0.08 -15.01
N GLU A 118 -2.34 -0.35 -16.08
CA GLU A 118 -1.78 0.66 -16.98
C GLU A 118 -2.89 1.48 -17.66
N ALA A 119 -3.93 0.82 -18.18
CA ALA A 119 -5.07 1.49 -18.77
C ALA A 119 -5.82 2.40 -17.77
N ALA A 120 -5.93 1.96 -16.50
CA ALA A 120 -6.54 2.77 -15.45
C ALA A 120 -5.66 3.97 -15.02
N ALA A 121 -4.34 3.85 -15.12
CA ALA A 121 -3.39 4.90 -14.78
C ALA A 121 -3.20 5.95 -15.91
N GLY A 122 -3.39 5.54 -17.18
CA GLY A 122 -3.20 6.40 -18.36
C GLY A 122 -4.40 7.31 -18.72
N GLY A 123 -5.51 7.24 -17.99
CA GLY A 123 -6.73 8.02 -18.26
C GLY A 123 -6.80 9.39 -17.58
N GLY A 124 -5.65 10.05 -17.37
CA GLY A 124 -5.55 11.40 -16.79
C GLY A 124 -5.69 12.51 -17.81
#